data_AF-A0A520F0S8-F1
#
_entry.id   AF-A0A520F0S8-F1
#
_cell.length_a   1.000
_cell.length_b   1.000
_cell.length_c   1.000
_cell.angle_alpha   90.00
_cell.angle_beta   90.00
_cell.angle_gamma   90.00
#
_symmetry.space_group_name_H-M   'P 1'
#
loop_
_entity.id
_entity.type
_entity.pdbx_description
1 polymer ?
#
loop_
_entity_poly.entity_id
_entity_poly.type
_entity_poly.pdbx_seq_one_letter_code
_entity_poly.pdbx_strand_id
1 'polypeptide(L)'
;MNRRIATLVAALVPVVVLGVTGSVVTVPFAALGPGPTYNTLGDVDGVPVVQIDGTDVDPTAGHLNMTTVAVRDQLNLFEALGFWASGRQGLVPREEVYPPDKSKEEVQEGNQADFEQSESSAELAALHHLDLPVSLSVTSVAQDGPAAGVLNIGDTLVAVGGTPVSTAGAVREAVSAKAPGDSLDIDYVRDGAPRTGSVVLGARPDDPSKG
;
A
#
# COMPACT_ATOMS: atom_id res chain seq x y z
N MET A 1 10.49 -23.76 -58.91
CA MET A 1 9.62 -23.48 -57.75
C MET A 1 8.27 -23.01 -58.24
N ASN A 2 7.16 -23.63 -57.80
CA ASN A 2 5.82 -23.33 -58.34
C ASN A 2 5.39 -21.93 -57.86
N ARG A 3 5.07 -20.99 -58.75
CA ARG A 3 4.78 -19.57 -58.41
C ARG A 3 3.73 -19.42 -57.31
N ARG A 4 2.74 -20.33 -57.29
CA ARG A 4 1.69 -20.40 -56.26
C ARG A 4 2.24 -20.71 -54.86
N ILE A 5 3.22 -21.60 -54.76
CA ILE A 5 3.87 -21.93 -53.48
C ILE A 5 4.70 -20.75 -52.98
N ALA A 6 5.42 -20.06 -53.87
CA ALA A 6 6.20 -18.89 -53.51
C ALA A 6 5.31 -17.75 -52.96
N THR A 7 4.15 -17.50 -53.57
CA THR A 7 3.18 -16.50 -53.09
C THR A 7 2.57 -16.90 -51.74
N LEU A 8 2.20 -18.18 -51.56
CA LEU A 8 1.67 -18.68 -50.29
C LEU A 8 2.69 -18.57 -49.16
N VAL A 9 3.96 -18.94 -49.42
CA VAL A 9 5.04 -18.79 -48.43
C VAL A 9 5.30 -17.31 -48.12
N ALA A 10 5.36 -16.46 -49.14
CA ALA A 10 5.58 -15.01 -48.95
C ALA A 10 4.47 -14.34 -48.13
N ALA A 11 3.23 -14.83 -48.22
CA ALA A 11 2.11 -14.35 -47.39
C ALA A 11 2.10 -14.97 -45.99
N LEU A 12 2.47 -16.24 -45.85
CA LEU A 12 2.45 -16.95 -44.57
C LEU A 12 3.55 -16.48 -43.61
N VAL A 13 4.75 -16.22 -44.13
CA VAL A 13 5.90 -15.79 -43.31
C VAL A 13 5.57 -14.56 -42.43
N PRO A 14 5.08 -13.43 -42.96
CA PRO A 14 4.77 -12.27 -42.12
C PRO A 14 3.64 -12.54 -41.12
N VAL A 15 2.65 -13.37 -41.47
CA VAL A 15 1.58 -13.77 -40.54
C VAL A 15 2.14 -14.58 -39.37
N VAL A 16 3.03 -15.54 -39.66
CA VAL A 16 3.70 -16.34 -38.64
C VAL A 16 4.61 -15.46 -37.78
N VAL A 17 5.39 -14.56 -38.39
CA VAL A 17 6.24 -13.63 -37.65
C VAL A 17 5.41 -12.76 -36.72
N LEU A 18 4.33 -12.12 -37.21
CA LEU A 18 3.45 -11.30 -36.37
C LEU A 18 2.75 -12.12 -35.28
N GLY A 19 2.31 -13.34 -35.58
CA GLY A 19 1.72 -14.25 -34.60
C GLY A 19 2.69 -14.62 -33.49
N VAL A 20 3.94 -14.94 -33.83
CA VAL A 20 4.99 -15.24 -32.85
C VAL A 20 5.35 -13.98 -32.06
N THR A 21 5.59 -12.86 -32.72
CA THR A 21 5.93 -11.59 -32.04
C THR A 21 4.81 -11.16 -31.09
N GLY A 22 3.54 -11.20 -31.51
CA GLY A 22 2.41 -10.85 -30.66
C GLY A 22 2.21 -11.79 -29.46
N SER A 23 2.74 -13.02 -29.53
CA SER A 23 2.68 -13.99 -28.43
C SER A 23 3.86 -13.89 -27.46
N VAL A 24 5.02 -13.41 -27.93
CA VAL A 24 6.26 -13.34 -27.13
C VAL A 24 6.49 -11.96 -26.53
N VAL A 25 6.07 -10.89 -27.21
CA VAL A 25 6.26 -9.51 -26.74
C VAL A 25 5.15 -9.12 -25.78
N THR A 26 5.55 -8.57 -24.63
CA THR A 26 4.62 -8.04 -23.63
C THR A 26 4.19 -6.62 -23.96
N VAL A 27 2.92 -6.31 -23.68
CA VAL A 27 2.36 -4.96 -23.84
C VAL A 27 2.49 -4.16 -22.53
N PRO A 28 2.53 -2.83 -22.59
CA PRO A 28 2.67 -1.97 -21.40
C PRO A 28 1.34 -1.80 -20.63
N PHE A 29 0.55 -2.86 -20.52
CA PHE A 29 -0.74 -2.87 -19.82
C PHE A 29 -0.77 -3.95 -18.74
N ALA A 30 -1.52 -3.68 -17.67
CA ALA A 30 -1.91 -4.64 -16.66
C ALA A 30 -3.43 -4.87 -16.74
N ALA A 31 -3.86 -6.08 -16.41
CA ALA A 31 -5.27 -6.42 -16.28
C ALA A 31 -5.66 -6.47 -14.80
N LEU A 32 -6.70 -5.71 -14.46
CA LEU A 32 -7.35 -5.69 -13.16
C LEU A 32 -8.61 -6.55 -13.23
N GLY A 33 -8.79 -7.45 -12.28
CA GLY A 33 -9.98 -8.30 -12.18
C GLY A 33 -10.34 -8.65 -10.74
N PRO A 34 -11.46 -9.36 -10.53
CA PRO A 34 -11.84 -9.82 -9.20
C PRO A 34 -10.77 -10.78 -8.66
N GLY A 35 -10.29 -10.49 -7.46
CA GLY A 35 -9.46 -11.40 -6.66
C GLY A 35 -10.32 -12.33 -5.80
N PRO A 36 -9.69 -13.22 -5.02
CA PRO A 36 -10.40 -14.03 -4.04
C PRO A 36 -11.07 -13.15 -2.97
N THR A 37 -12.08 -13.73 -2.32
CA THR A 37 -12.70 -13.14 -1.13
C THR A 37 -12.29 -13.91 0.10
N TYR A 38 -12.01 -13.20 1.19
CA TYR A 38 -11.67 -13.79 2.48
C TYR A 38 -12.76 -13.44 3.49
N ASN A 39 -13.29 -14.45 4.20
CA ASN A 39 -14.24 -14.20 5.29
C ASN A 39 -13.47 -13.77 6.53
N THR A 40 -13.59 -12.49 6.91
CA THR A 40 -12.83 -11.92 8.04
C THR A 40 -13.31 -12.42 9.40
N LEU A 41 -14.47 -13.08 9.47
CA LEU A 41 -14.98 -13.72 10.70
C LEU A 41 -14.48 -15.16 10.91
N GLY A 42 -13.72 -15.70 9.97
CA GLY A 42 -13.23 -17.07 10.02
C GLY A 42 -11.73 -17.17 9.85
N ASP A 43 -11.28 -18.36 9.44
CA ASP A 43 -9.87 -18.70 9.29
C ASP A 43 -9.49 -18.94 7.83
N VAL A 44 -8.24 -18.63 7.50
CA VAL A 44 -7.57 -19.00 6.25
C VAL A 44 -6.39 -19.89 6.62
N ASP A 45 -6.36 -21.12 6.10
CA ASP A 45 -5.32 -22.11 6.40
C ASP A 45 -5.07 -22.36 7.90
N GLY A 46 -6.12 -22.23 8.71
CA GLY A 46 -6.09 -22.44 10.16
C GLY A 46 -5.59 -21.24 10.97
N VAL A 47 -5.43 -20.08 10.34
CA VAL A 47 -5.11 -18.81 10.99
C VAL A 47 -6.32 -17.88 10.89
N PRO A 48 -6.79 -17.29 12.01
CA PRO A 48 -7.86 -16.30 11.98
C PRO A 48 -7.50 -15.12 11.06
N VAL A 49 -8.44 -14.69 10.21
CA VAL A 49 -8.20 -13.53 9.33
C VAL A 49 -8.09 -12.23 10.14
N VAL A 50 -8.88 -12.11 11.20
CA VAL A 50 -8.77 -11.02 12.18
C VAL A 50 -8.57 -11.65 13.55
N GLN A 51 -7.39 -11.45 14.13
CA GLN A 51 -7.07 -11.86 15.49
C GLN A 51 -7.20 -10.66 16.42
N ILE A 52 -7.93 -10.84 17.52
CA ILE A 52 -8.08 -9.84 18.57
C ILE A 52 -7.46 -10.43 19.83
N ASP A 53 -6.46 -9.75 20.37
CA ASP A 53 -5.80 -10.11 21.61
C ASP A 53 -6.14 -9.10 22.71
N GLY A 54 -6.03 -9.51 23.98
CA GLY A 54 -6.19 -8.61 25.13
C GLY A 54 -7.62 -8.40 25.65
N THR A 55 -8.62 -9.01 25.01
CA THR A 55 -10.00 -9.04 25.49
C THR A 55 -10.71 -10.32 25.05
N ASP A 56 -11.81 -10.66 25.72
CA ASP A 56 -12.72 -11.70 25.24
C ASP A 56 -13.46 -11.22 23.98
N VAL A 57 -13.65 -12.12 23.02
CA VAL A 57 -14.30 -11.85 21.73
C VAL A 57 -15.69 -12.47 21.72
N ASP A 58 -16.69 -11.71 21.28
CA ASP A 58 -18.06 -12.20 21.14
C ASP A 58 -18.19 -13.22 19.99
N PRO A 59 -19.07 -14.23 20.12
CA PRO A 59 -19.31 -15.18 19.06
C PRO A 59 -19.96 -14.49 17.86
N THR A 60 -19.34 -14.63 16.69
CA THR A 60 -19.86 -14.11 15.43
C THR A 60 -20.50 -15.22 14.59
N ALA A 61 -21.42 -14.85 13.69
CA ALA A 61 -22.06 -15.79 12.78
C ALA A 61 -22.23 -15.15 11.39
N GLY A 62 -22.24 -15.99 10.35
CA GLY A 62 -22.38 -15.56 8.96
C GLY A 62 -21.03 -15.27 8.29
N HIS A 63 -21.02 -14.27 7.40
CA HIS A 63 -19.85 -13.92 6.59
C HIS A 63 -19.68 -12.41 6.51
N LEU A 64 -18.45 -11.95 6.74
CA LEU A 64 -18.00 -10.61 6.40
C LEU A 64 -16.85 -10.76 5.40
N ASN A 65 -17.18 -10.65 4.10
CA ASN A 65 -16.22 -10.96 3.06
C ASN A 65 -15.40 -9.72 2.67
N MET A 66 -14.09 -9.78 2.89
CA MET A 66 -13.13 -8.85 2.30
C MET A 66 -12.89 -9.24 0.84
N THR A 67 -13.21 -8.34 -0.09
CA THR A 67 -12.98 -8.54 -1.52
C THR A 67 -11.62 -7.99 -1.93
N THR A 68 -10.87 -8.75 -2.72
CA THR A 68 -9.58 -8.29 -3.26
C THR A 68 -9.64 -8.03 -4.76
N VAL A 69 -8.67 -7.29 -5.28
CA VAL A 69 -8.50 -7.07 -6.73
C VAL A 69 -7.22 -7.79 -7.16
N ALA A 70 -7.32 -8.63 -8.18
CA ALA A 70 -6.17 -9.30 -8.77
C ALA A 70 -5.57 -8.46 -9.89
N VAL A 71 -4.25 -8.30 -9.85
CA VAL A 71 -3.47 -7.64 -10.90
C VAL A 71 -2.70 -8.70 -11.68
N ARG A 72 -2.85 -8.71 -13.01
CA ARG A 72 -2.03 -9.51 -13.92
C ARG A 72 -1.20 -8.60 -14.80
N ASP A 73 0.11 -8.78 -14.75
CA ASP A 73 1.08 -8.02 -15.53
C ASP A 73 1.73 -8.90 -16.62
N GLN A 74 2.60 -8.30 -17.44
CA GLN A 74 3.35 -9.01 -18.50
C GLN A 74 2.44 -9.71 -19.52
N LEU A 75 1.32 -9.07 -19.86
CA LEU A 75 0.38 -9.56 -20.85
C LEU A 75 1.00 -9.52 -22.24
N ASN A 76 0.79 -10.55 -23.05
CA ASN A 76 1.05 -10.46 -24.48
C ASN A 76 -0.11 -9.75 -25.22
N LEU A 77 0.09 -9.45 -26.51
CA LEU A 77 -0.89 -8.71 -27.30
C LEU A 77 -2.26 -9.42 -27.38
N PHE A 78 -2.25 -10.75 -27.53
CA PHE A 78 -3.48 -11.53 -27.67
C PHE A 78 -4.25 -11.65 -26.35
N GLU A 79 -3.54 -11.76 -25.23
CA GLU A 79 -4.15 -11.73 -23.89
C GLU A 79 -4.81 -10.37 -23.62
N ALA A 80 -4.11 -9.27 -23.90
CA ALA A 80 -4.65 -7.93 -23.73
C ALA A 80 -5.91 -7.71 -24.59
N LEU A 81 -5.87 -8.08 -25.87
CA LEU A 81 -7.05 -8.01 -26.75
C LEU A 81 -8.19 -8.92 -26.25
N GLY A 82 -7.87 -10.11 -25.75
CA GLY A 82 -8.84 -11.04 -25.18
C GLY A 82 -9.53 -10.49 -23.94
N PHE A 83 -8.77 -9.92 -23.01
CA PHE A 83 -9.32 -9.30 -21.80
C PHE A 83 -10.15 -8.06 -22.11
N TRP A 84 -9.67 -7.20 -23.01
CA TRP A 84 -10.41 -6.04 -23.50
C TRP A 84 -11.76 -6.44 -24.11
N ALA A 85 -11.76 -7.43 -25.01
CA ALA A 85 -12.96 -7.91 -25.68
C ALA A 85 -13.94 -8.61 -24.73
N SER A 86 -13.44 -9.22 -23.65
CA SER A 86 -14.29 -9.89 -22.67
C SER A 86 -15.12 -8.91 -21.81
N GLY A 87 -14.61 -7.69 -21.60
CA GLY A 87 -15.21 -6.68 -20.74
C GLY A 87 -15.22 -7.03 -19.24
N ARG A 88 -14.63 -8.16 -18.82
CA ARG A 88 -14.60 -8.60 -17.41
C ARG A 88 -13.37 -8.11 -16.64
N GLN A 89 -12.34 -7.68 -17.34
CA GLN A 89 -11.12 -7.13 -16.76
C GLN A 89 -10.93 -5.69 -17.22
N GLY A 90 -10.52 -4.83 -16.30
CA GLY A 90 -10.05 -3.48 -16.64
C GLY A 90 -8.62 -3.55 -17.15
N LEU A 91 -8.33 -2.95 -18.30
CA LEU A 91 -6.96 -2.77 -18.77
C LEU A 91 -6.51 -1.36 -18.45
N VAL A 92 -5.42 -1.27 -17.70
CA VAL A 92 -4.79 -0.01 -17.30
C VAL A 92 -3.33 -0.01 -17.72
N PRO A 93 -2.74 1.17 -18.00
CA PRO A 93 -1.30 1.28 -18.17
C PRO A 93 -0.57 0.63 -17.01
N ARG A 94 0.47 -0.16 -17.31
CA ARG A 94 1.24 -0.87 -16.29
C ARG A 94 1.82 0.09 -15.24
N GLU A 95 2.27 1.26 -15.69
CA GLU A 95 2.92 2.28 -14.86
C GLU A 95 2.01 2.86 -13.76
N GLU A 96 0.68 2.80 -13.93
CA GLU A 96 -0.27 3.21 -12.88
C GLU A 96 -0.27 2.25 -11.69
N VAL A 97 0.09 0.99 -11.91
CA VAL A 97 0.12 -0.06 -10.88
C VAL A 97 1.54 -0.35 -10.40
N TYR A 98 2.50 -0.35 -11.32
CA TYR A 98 3.92 -0.57 -11.06
C TYR A 98 4.71 0.57 -11.70
N PRO A 99 4.96 1.66 -10.94
CA PRO A 99 5.76 2.79 -11.41
C PRO A 99 7.13 2.34 -11.92
N PRO A 100 7.64 2.90 -13.02
CA PRO A 100 8.90 2.46 -13.64
C PRO A 100 10.14 2.75 -12.78
N ASP A 101 10.03 3.64 -11.81
CA ASP A 101 11.06 4.03 -10.85
C ASP A 101 11.11 3.14 -9.60
N LYS A 102 10.18 2.17 -9.46
CA LYS A 102 10.12 1.26 -8.32
C LYS A 102 10.14 -0.20 -8.75
N SER A 103 10.84 -1.02 -7.98
CA SER A 103 10.75 -2.47 -8.06
C SER A 103 9.39 -2.98 -7.58
N LYS A 104 9.04 -4.22 -7.93
CA LYS A 104 7.79 -4.83 -7.45
C LYS A 104 7.83 -5.03 -5.94
N GLU A 105 9.01 -5.34 -5.42
CA GLU A 105 9.30 -5.53 -4.01
C GLU A 105 9.04 -4.24 -3.23
N GLU A 106 9.55 -3.09 -3.69
CA GLU A 106 9.29 -1.78 -3.06
C GLU A 106 7.80 -1.40 -3.10
N VAL A 107 7.08 -1.73 -4.18
CA VAL A 107 5.63 -1.52 -4.26
C VAL A 107 4.90 -2.43 -3.25
N GLN A 108 5.36 -3.67 -3.08
CA GLN A 108 4.77 -4.61 -2.14
C GLN A 108 5.01 -4.20 -0.68
N GLU A 109 6.22 -3.74 -0.35
CA GLU A 109 6.55 -3.18 0.96
C GLU A 109 5.68 -1.95 1.28
N GLY A 110 5.53 -1.04 0.31
CA GLY A 110 4.64 0.12 0.45
C GLY A 110 3.18 -0.27 0.71
N ASN A 111 2.64 -1.23 -0.06
CA ASN A 111 1.29 -1.74 0.15
C ASN A 111 1.12 -2.42 1.52
N GLN A 112 2.16 -3.11 2.00
CA GLN A 112 2.12 -3.72 3.33
C GLN A 112 2.08 -2.67 4.44
N ALA A 113 2.91 -1.63 4.34
CA ALA A 113 2.88 -0.51 5.29
C ALA A 113 1.50 0.22 5.27
N ASP A 114 0.92 0.43 4.08
CA ASP A 114 -0.42 1.02 3.95
C ASP A 114 -1.51 0.12 4.57
N PHE A 115 -1.34 -1.21 4.49
CA PHE A 115 -2.25 -2.17 5.10
C PHE A 115 -2.14 -2.16 6.63
N GLU A 116 -0.93 -2.20 7.20
CA GLU A 116 -0.69 -2.05 8.65
C GLU A 116 -1.26 -0.73 9.20
N GLN A 117 -1.13 0.35 8.42
CA GLN A 117 -1.73 1.64 8.77
C GLN A 117 -3.26 1.60 8.76
N SER A 118 -3.86 0.82 7.85
CA SER A 118 -5.30 0.60 7.78
C SER A 118 -5.79 -0.22 8.98
N GLU A 119 -5.04 -1.25 9.39
CA GLU A 119 -5.33 -2.05 10.59
C GLU A 119 -5.29 -1.18 11.86
N SER A 120 -4.24 -0.37 12.02
CA SER A 120 -4.12 0.57 13.15
C SER A 120 -5.30 1.55 13.21
N SER A 121 -5.78 2.01 12.05
CA SER A 121 -6.96 2.88 11.95
C SER A 121 -8.25 2.15 12.36
N ALA A 122 -8.39 0.88 11.97
CA ALA A 122 -9.53 0.05 12.35
C ALA A 122 -9.54 -0.26 13.85
N GLU A 123 -8.38 -0.59 14.43
CA GLU A 123 -8.22 -0.77 15.88
C GLU A 123 -8.61 0.50 16.64
N LEU A 124 -8.10 1.65 16.22
CA LEU A 124 -8.47 2.93 16.81
C LEU A 124 -9.99 3.20 16.74
N ALA A 125 -10.62 2.92 15.59
CA ALA A 125 -12.06 3.07 15.44
C ALA A 125 -12.83 2.14 16.39
N ALA A 126 -12.34 0.91 16.61
CA ALA A 126 -12.91 -0.03 17.57
C ALA A 126 -12.73 0.46 19.01
N LEU A 127 -11.53 0.89 19.40
CA LEU A 127 -11.26 1.46 20.73
C LEU A 127 -12.13 2.68 21.01
N HIS A 128 -12.31 3.56 20.02
CA HIS A 128 -13.19 4.71 20.13
C HIS A 128 -14.66 4.29 20.25
N HIS A 129 -15.11 3.25 19.53
CA HIS A 129 -16.47 2.72 19.67
C HIS A 129 -16.73 2.14 21.08
N LEU A 130 -15.68 1.60 21.71
CA LEU A 130 -15.72 1.00 23.04
C LEU A 130 -15.44 2.02 24.17
N ASP A 131 -15.27 3.31 23.85
CA ASP A 131 -14.92 4.36 24.80
C ASP A 131 -13.63 4.06 25.61
N LEU A 132 -12.68 3.35 24.99
CA LEU A 132 -11.40 2.99 25.61
C LEU A 132 -10.34 4.08 25.40
N PRO A 133 -9.45 4.30 26.39
CA PRO A 133 -8.36 5.26 26.24
C PRO A 133 -7.35 4.78 25.20
N VAL A 134 -6.88 5.71 24.36
CA VAL A 134 -5.90 5.44 23.30
C VAL A 134 -4.63 6.23 23.56
N SER A 135 -3.48 5.61 23.29
CA SER A 135 -2.17 6.25 23.39
C SER A 135 -1.35 5.96 22.13
N LEU A 136 -0.75 6.99 21.55
CA LEU A 136 0.09 6.86 20.37
C LEU A 136 1.54 6.62 20.80
N SER A 137 2.11 5.45 20.49
CA SER A 137 3.49 5.12 20.84
C SER A 137 4.42 5.06 19.63
N VAL A 138 5.67 5.48 19.82
CA VAL A 138 6.72 5.44 18.79
C VAL A 138 7.26 4.00 18.68
N THR A 139 7.03 3.35 17.54
CA THR A 139 7.49 1.97 17.28
C THR A 139 8.84 1.92 16.59
N SER A 140 9.16 2.95 15.78
CA SER A 140 10.44 3.07 15.09
C SER A 140 10.81 4.54 14.88
N VAL A 141 12.11 4.81 14.75
CA VAL A 141 12.65 6.13 14.38
C VAL A 141 13.74 5.89 13.35
N ALA A 142 13.65 6.57 12.21
CA ALA A 142 14.68 6.50 11.17
C ALA A 142 16.01 7.03 11.72
N GLN A 143 17.09 6.24 11.62
CA GLN A 143 18.39 6.57 12.21
C GLN A 143 19.00 7.86 11.64
N ASP A 144 18.80 8.11 10.35
CA ASP A 144 19.26 9.32 9.67
C ASP A 144 18.17 10.39 9.58
N GLY A 145 17.04 10.18 10.26
CA GLY A 145 15.89 11.07 10.23
C GLY A 145 16.01 12.23 11.23
N PRO A 146 15.27 13.35 11.02
CA PRO A 146 15.35 14.50 11.91
C PRO A 146 14.96 14.24 13.37
N ALA A 147 14.18 13.18 13.60
CA ALA A 147 13.74 12.77 14.93
C ALA A 147 14.72 11.83 15.66
N ALA A 148 15.78 11.34 15.01
CA ALA A 148 16.69 10.30 15.55
C ALA A 148 17.35 10.64 16.88
N GLY A 149 17.60 11.93 17.14
CA GLY A 149 18.17 12.41 18.40
C GLY A 149 17.15 12.91 19.43
N VAL A 150 15.86 12.91 19.09
CA VAL A 150 14.81 13.54 19.88
C VAL A 150 13.84 12.50 20.43
N LEU A 151 13.33 11.61 19.58
CA LEU A 151 12.37 10.57 19.93
C LEU A 151 13.06 9.21 20.06
N ASN A 152 12.54 8.40 20.97
CA ASN A 152 12.97 7.03 21.19
C ASN A 152 11.80 6.07 20.97
N ILE A 153 12.12 4.83 20.61
CA ILE A 153 11.14 3.74 20.61
C ILE A 153 10.54 3.60 22.02
N GLY A 154 9.22 3.50 22.10
CA GLY A 154 8.45 3.43 23.35
C GLY A 154 7.97 4.77 23.89
N ASP A 155 8.37 5.91 23.30
CA ASP A 155 7.81 7.20 23.67
C ASP A 155 6.32 7.28 23.35
N THR A 156 5.52 7.86 24.24
CA THR A 156 4.10 8.11 23.98
C THR A 156 3.89 9.54 23.54
N LEU A 157 3.48 9.74 22.29
CA LEU A 157 3.16 11.03 21.70
C LEU A 157 1.86 11.59 22.28
N VAL A 158 1.87 12.88 22.60
CA VAL A 158 0.73 13.61 23.18
C VAL A 158 0.28 14.74 22.25
N ALA A 159 1.23 15.53 21.75
CA ALA A 159 0.94 16.66 20.87
C ALA A 159 2.08 16.91 19.88
N VAL A 160 1.73 17.47 18.72
CA VAL A 160 2.69 17.89 17.69
C VAL A 160 2.34 19.33 17.30
N GLY A 161 3.28 20.26 17.47
CA GLY A 161 3.08 21.68 17.23
C GLY A 161 1.96 22.29 18.07
N GLY A 162 1.76 21.80 19.30
CA GLY A 162 0.66 22.20 20.19
C GLY A 162 -0.71 21.63 19.82
N THR A 163 -0.80 20.80 18.78
CA THR A 163 -2.03 20.09 18.40
C THR A 163 -2.03 18.70 19.04
N PRO A 164 -3.02 18.35 19.88
CA PRO A 164 -3.13 17.00 20.42
C PRO A 164 -3.24 15.97 19.30
N VAL A 165 -2.46 14.89 19.39
CA VAL A 165 -2.46 13.81 18.40
C VAL A 165 -2.72 12.49 19.07
N SER A 166 -3.63 11.70 18.48
CA SER A 166 -3.94 10.34 18.93
C SER A 166 -3.74 9.30 17.83
N THR A 167 -3.35 9.73 16.61
CA THR A 167 -3.24 8.87 15.44
C THR A 167 -1.99 9.21 14.61
N ALA A 168 -1.41 8.23 13.93
CA ALA A 168 -0.30 8.46 13.01
C ALA A 168 -0.70 9.41 11.85
N GLY A 169 -1.95 9.33 11.39
CA GLY A 169 -2.50 10.24 10.37
C GLY A 169 -2.52 11.69 10.84
N ALA A 170 -2.92 11.94 12.09
CA ALA A 170 -2.93 13.28 12.69
C ALA A 170 -1.49 13.84 12.85
N VAL A 171 -0.52 12.99 13.22
CA VAL A 171 0.89 13.37 13.23
C VAL A 171 1.35 13.75 11.83
N ARG A 172 1.06 12.92 10.82
CA ARG A 172 1.44 13.19 9.43
C ARG A 172 0.84 14.50 8.94
N GLU A 173 -0.43 14.76 9.23
CA GLU A 173 -1.11 16.00 8.85
C GLU A 173 -0.48 17.22 9.52
N ALA A 174 -0.20 17.15 10.83
CA ALA A 174 0.43 18.22 11.59
C ALA A 174 1.85 18.55 11.09
N VAL A 175 2.64 17.52 10.73
CA VAL A 175 3.98 17.67 10.17
C VAL A 175 3.91 18.21 8.73
N SER A 176 3.03 17.64 7.89
CA SER A 176 2.86 18.04 6.48
C SER A 176 2.33 19.46 6.29
N ALA A 177 1.75 20.06 7.34
CA ALA A 177 1.29 21.45 7.33
C ALA A 177 2.43 22.48 7.46
N LYS A 178 3.67 22.02 7.68
CA LYS A 178 4.88 22.84 7.83
C LYS A 178 5.88 22.58 6.72
N ALA A 179 6.76 23.55 6.49
CA ALA A 179 7.78 23.47 5.46
C ALA A 179 9.05 22.78 5.99
N PRO A 180 9.84 22.13 5.13
CA PRO A 180 11.18 21.68 5.50
C PRO A 180 12.04 22.83 6.04
N GLY A 181 12.77 22.57 7.12
CA GLY A 181 13.56 23.55 7.85
C GLY A 181 12.80 24.28 8.96
N ASP A 182 11.48 24.17 9.04
CA ASP A 182 10.71 24.65 10.19
C ASP A 182 11.01 23.78 11.42
N SER A 183 11.07 24.42 12.60
CA SER A 183 11.14 23.70 13.88
C SER A 183 9.74 23.40 14.37
N LEU A 184 9.51 22.14 14.76
CA LEU A 184 8.24 21.65 15.27
C LEU A 184 8.46 21.00 16.63
N ASP A 185 7.73 21.49 17.64
CA ASP A 185 7.78 20.92 18.98
C ASP A 185 6.89 19.68 19.07
N ILE A 186 7.43 18.61 19.61
CA ILE A 186 6.75 17.34 19.83
C ILE A 186 6.70 17.09 21.34
N ASP A 187 5.48 17.03 21.88
CA ASP A 187 5.22 16.68 23.26
C ASP A 187 5.03 15.16 23.38
N TYR A 188 5.85 14.54 24.22
CA TYR A 188 5.84 13.10 24.44
C TYR A 188 6.10 12.74 25.91
N VAL A 189 5.68 11.56 26.31
CA VAL A 189 5.94 10.98 27.62
C VAL A 189 7.01 9.90 27.46
N ARG A 190 8.12 10.04 28.19
CA ARG A 190 9.20 9.04 28.27
C ARG A 190 9.39 8.64 29.72
N ASP A 191 9.34 7.33 29.99
CA ASP A 191 9.45 6.76 31.34
C ASP A 191 8.45 7.38 32.33
N GLY A 192 7.24 7.71 31.85
CA GLY A 192 6.17 8.34 32.65
C GLY A 192 6.34 9.85 32.92
N ALA A 193 7.42 10.47 32.43
CA ALA A 193 7.66 11.91 32.57
C ALA A 193 7.35 12.66 31.26
N PRO A 194 6.59 13.78 31.28
CA PRO A 194 6.36 14.60 30.11
C PRO A 194 7.64 15.31 29.68
N ARG A 195 7.88 15.35 28.37
CA ARG A 195 9.02 16.02 27.72
C ARG A 195 8.54 16.69 26.44
N THR A 196 9.28 17.71 26.03
CA THR A 196 9.08 18.37 24.74
C THR A 196 10.41 18.32 23.99
N GLY A 197 10.37 17.86 22.75
CA GLY A 197 11.52 17.81 21.86
C GLY A 197 11.26 18.63 20.60
N SER A 198 12.18 19.52 20.25
CA SER A 198 12.08 20.29 19.01
C SER A 198 12.75 19.52 17.87
N VAL A 199 12.02 19.29 16.79
CA VAL A 199 12.49 18.60 15.58
C VAL A 199 12.48 19.58 14.42
N VAL A 200 13.61 19.71 13.72
CA VAL A 200 13.68 20.49 12.47
C VAL A 200 13.24 19.60 11.32
N LEU A 201 12.19 19.99 10.60
CA LEU A 201 11.60 19.12 9.58
C LEU A 201 12.52 18.94 8.36
N GLY A 202 12.59 17.72 7.85
CA GLY A 202 13.32 17.38 6.64
C GLY A 202 12.42 17.46 5.40
N ALA A 203 13.00 17.48 4.21
CA ALA A 203 12.18 17.37 3.00
C ALA A 203 11.68 15.93 2.83
N ARG A 204 10.37 15.77 2.59
CA ARG A 204 9.81 14.44 2.33
C ARG A 204 10.33 13.89 0.99
N PRO A 205 10.75 12.61 0.90
CA PRO A 205 11.30 12.06 -0.34
C PRO A 205 10.33 12.07 -1.53
N ASP A 206 9.02 11.95 -1.28
CA ASP A 206 7.95 11.94 -2.28
C ASP A 206 7.36 13.33 -2.58
N ASP A 207 7.50 14.30 -1.66
CA ASP A 207 7.07 15.69 -1.84
C ASP A 207 8.03 16.65 -1.12
N PRO A 208 9.03 17.21 -1.83
CA PRO A 208 10.06 18.06 -1.22
C PRO A 208 9.53 19.37 -0.64
N SER A 209 8.27 19.73 -0.91
CA SER A 209 7.63 20.93 -0.36
C SER A 209 7.06 20.73 1.05
N LYS A 210 6.98 19.47 1.50
CA LYS A 210 6.42 19.08 2.80
C LYS A 210 7.49 18.60 3.74
N GLY A 211 7.32 18.97 5.02
CA GLY A 211 8.13 18.51 6.15
C GLY A 211 7.92 17.04 6.51
#